data_AF-A0A974NDY7-F1
#
_entry.id   AF-A0A974NDY7-F1
#
_cell.length_a   1.000
_cell.length_b   1.000
_cell.length_c   1.000
_cell.angle_alpha   90.00
_cell.angle_beta   90.00
_cell.angle_gamma   90.00
#
_symmetry.space_group_name_H-M   'P 1'
#
loop_
_entity.id
_entity.type
_entity.pdbx_description
1 polymer ?
#
loop_
_entity_poly.entity_id
_entity_poly.type
_entity_poly.pdbx_seq_one_letter_code
_entity_poly.pdbx_strand_id
1 'polypeptide(L)'
;MSYTAEEVQAIKAVITVIWSDTVAKKINVNDDVVYVVNKVLQAIENCSKQIEELFSTLNSTVGGLTAFSKHWLLKLASEISQAIDIAMNDPNSGKQNTACVNKAALNFKSELEMASQGIL
;
A
#
# COMPACT_ATOMS: atom_id res chain seq x y z
N MET A 1 4.70 -8.16 17.86
CA MET A 1 4.13 -9.46 17.41
C MET A 1 4.82 -9.82 16.10
N SER A 2 5.08 -11.10 15.84
CA SER A 2 5.55 -11.52 14.51
C SER A 2 4.37 -11.70 13.56
N TYR A 3 4.49 -11.15 12.37
CA TYR A 3 3.54 -11.36 11.27
C TYR A 3 3.58 -12.82 10.80
N THR A 4 2.43 -13.34 10.35
CA THR A 4 2.37 -14.64 9.68
C THR A 4 3.03 -14.55 8.30
N ALA A 5 3.40 -15.70 7.72
CA ALA A 5 3.98 -15.74 6.38
C ALA A 5 3.02 -15.14 5.32
N GLU A 6 1.71 -15.36 5.48
CA GLU A 6 0.67 -14.83 4.60
C GLU A 6 0.57 -13.30 4.70
N GLU A 7 0.57 -12.75 5.92
CA GLU A 7 0.57 -11.30 6.15
C GLU A 7 1.82 -10.65 5.54
N VAL A 8 3.00 -11.26 5.73
CA VAL A 8 4.24 -10.77 5.13
C VAL A 8 4.14 -10.74 3.61
N GLN A 9 3.62 -11.81 2.99
CA GLN A 9 3.47 -11.86 1.54
C GLN A 9 2.46 -10.83 1.02
N ALA A 10 1.34 -10.65 1.72
CA ALA A 10 0.32 -9.67 1.33
C ALA A 10 0.85 -8.23 1.42
N ILE A 11 1.57 -7.88 2.49
CA ILE A 11 2.23 -6.57 2.60
C ILE A 11 3.29 -6.41 1.51
N LYS A 12 4.07 -7.45 1.20
CA LYS A 12 5.04 -7.40 0.10
C LYS A 12 4.38 -7.22 -1.27
N ALA A 13 3.18 -7.75 -1.50
CA ALA A 13 2.42 -7.49 -2.72
C ALA A 13 2.05 -6.00 -2.86
N VAL A 14 1.61 -5.36 -1.77
CA VAL A 14 1.35 -3.91 -1.72
C VAL A 14 2.64 -3.12 -2.00
N ILE A 15 3.77 -3.51 -1.39
CA ILE A 15 5.06 -2.86 -1.65
C ILE A 15 5.50 -3.04 -3.12
N THR A 16 5.24 -4.21 -3.71
CA THR A 16 5.57 -4.50 -5.10
C THR A 16 4.81 -3.59 -6.06
N VAL A 17 3.49 -3.42 -5.87
CA VAL A 17 2.68 -2.60 -6.77
C VAL A 17 3.01 -1.12 -6.66
N ILE A 18 3.35 -0.64 -5.46
CA ILE A 18 3.66 0.79 -5.22
C ILE A 18 5.11 1.13 -5.64
N TRP A 19 6.08 0.26 -5.36
CA TRP A 19 7.51 0.52 -5.64
C TRP A 19 8.10 -0.40 -6.69
N SER A 20 8.21 -1.70 -6.38
CA SER A 20 8.66 -2.79 -7.26
C SER A 20 8.94 -4.06 -6.46
N ASP A 21 8.99 -5.19 -7.16
CA ASP A 21 9.43 -6.48 -6.61
C ASP A 21 10.86 -6.42 -6.03
N THR A 22 11.76 -5.62 -6.63
CA THR A 22 13.13 -5.46 -6.12
C THR A 22 13.15 -4.80 -4.74
N VAL A 23 12.27 -3.83 -4.49
CA VAL A 23 12.12 -3.21 -3.17
C VAL A 23 11.50 -4.21 -2.21
N ALA A 24 10.37 -4.83 -2.57
CA ALA A 24 9.66 -5.78 -1.70
C ALA A 24 10.54 -6.96 -1.22
N LYS A 25 11.46 -7.45 -2.06
CA LYS A 25 12.44 -8.50 -1.69
C LYS A 25 13.42 -8.06 -0.60
N LYS A 26 13.82 -6.79 -0.58
CA LYS A 26 14.79 -6.22 0.36
C LYS A 26 14.14 -5.78 1.68
N ILE A 27 12.83 -5.53 1.69
CA ILE A 27 12.13 -5.08 2.88
C ILE A 27 11.86 -6.25 3.84
N ASN A 28 12.22 -6.05 5.10
CA ASN A 28 11.85 -6.87 6.23
C ASN A 28 10.56 -6.31 6.86
N VAL A 29 9.45 -7.05 6.78
CA VAL A 29 8.14 -6.57 7.23
C VAL A 29 8.08 -6.60 8.76
N ASN A 30 7.88 -5.43 9.35
CA ASN A 30 7.68 -5.19 10.77
C ASN A 30 6.58 -4.12 10.98
N ASP A 31 6.34 -3.72 12.23
CA ASP A 31 5.30 -2.74 12.55
C ASP A 31 5.54 -1.37 11.90
N ASP A 32 6.80 -0.92 11.82
CA ASP A 32 7.18 0.35 11.18
C ASP A 32 6.92 0.31 9.68
N VAL A 33 7.22 -0.82 9.03
CA VAL A 33 6.95 -1.01 7.59
C VAL A 33 5.46 -0.92 7.32
N VAL A 34 4.63 -1.59 8.14
CA VAL A 34 3.18 -1.53 8.01
C VAL A 34 2.65 -0.10 8.24
N TYR A 35 3.26 0.63 9.17
CA TYR A 35 2.94 2.04 9.40
C TYR A 35 3.27 2.92 8.19
N VAL A 36 4.46 2.79 7.61
CA VAL A 36 4.86 3.54 6.41
C VAL A 36 3.98 3.18 5.22
N VAL A 37 3.70 1.89 4.99
CA VAL A 37 2.80 1.45 3.93
C VAL A 37 1.42 2.11 4.10
N ASN A 38 0.86 2.16 5.31
CA ASN A 38 -0.40 2.86 5.57
C ASN A 38 -0.35 4.36 5.24
N LYS A 39 0.74 5.06 5.58
CA LYS A 39 0.91 6.47 5.19
C LYS A 39 0.92 6.65 3.68
N VAL A 40 1.61 5.77 2.97
CA VAL A 40 1.69 5.83 1.51
C VAL A 40 0.34 5.58 0.88
N LEU A 41 -0.43 4.63 1.41
CA LEU A 41 -1.80 4.37 0.96
C LEU A 41 -2.72 5.57 1.15
N GLN A 42 -2.61 6.31 2.27
CA GLN A 42 -3.35 7.56 2.48
C GLN A 42 -2.94 8.66 1.48
N ALA A 43 -1.66 8.73 1.12
CA ALA A 43 -1.20 9.63 0.08
C ALA A 43 -1.72 9.23 -1.31
N ILE A 44 -1.79 7.92 -1.58
CA ILE A 44 -2.29 7.36 -2.85
C ILE A 44 -3.81 7.53 -3.00
N GLU A 45 -4.59 7.42 -1.92
CA GLU A 45 -6.05 7.63 -1.93
C GLU A 45 -6.44 8.93 -2.66
N ASN A 46 -5.62 9.97 -2.50
CA ASN A 46 -5.85 11.29 -3.07
C ASN A 46 -5.31 11.46 -4.51
N CYS A 47 -4.86 10.39 -5.17
CA CYS A 47 -4.26 10.47 -6.51
C CYS A 47 -5.28 10.73 -7.61
N SER A 48 -6.45 10.09 -7.52
CA SER A 48 -7.55 10.26 -8.46
C SER A 48 -8.86 9.82 -7.83
N LYS A 49 -9.97 10.31 -8.38
CA LYS A 49 -11.31 9.92 -7.95
C LYS A 49 -11.54 8.41 -8.06
N GLN A 50 -10.97 7.75 -9.07
CA GLN A 50 -11.08 6.30 -9.23
C GLN A 50 -10.38 5.55 -8.10
N ILE A 51 -9.18 5.98 -7.70
CA ILE A 51 -8.47 5.37 -6.57
C ILE A 51 -9.24 5.63 -5.27
N GLU A 52 -9.71 6.86 -5.05
CA GLU A 52 -10.55 7.20 -3.91
C GLU A 52 -11.81 6.30 -3.82
N GLU A 53 -12.52 6.09 -4.93
CA GLU A 53 -13.69 5.22 -5.00
C GLU A 53 -13.36 3.75 -4.70
N LEU A 54 -12.20 3.25 -5.18
CA LEU A 54 -11.72 1.92 -4.88
C LEU A 54 -11.42 1.75 -3.38
N PHE A 55 -10.69 2.68 -2.78
CA PHE A 55 -10.38 2.66 -1.35
C PHE A 55 -11.65 2.82 -0.49
N SER A 56 -12.60 3.67 -0.90
CA SER A 56 -13.90 3.79 -0.25
C SER A 56 -14.69 2.46 -0.27
N THR A 57 -14.63 1.72 -1.37
CA THR A 57 -15.27 0.40 -1.49
C THR A 57 -14.61 -0.64 -0.59
N LEU A 58 -13.28 -0.63 -0.51
CA LEU A 58 -12.53 -1.48 0.41
C LEU A 58 -12.89 -1.16 1.87
N ASN A 59 -13.00 0.12 2.21
CA ASN A 59 -13.39 0.59 3.54
C ASN A 59 -14.79 0.12 3.95
N SER A 60 -15.76 0.13 3.02
CA SER A 60 -17.13 -0.32 3.31
C SER A 60 -17.23 -1.83 3.49
N THR A 61 -16.37 -2.60 2.81
CA THR A 61 -16.35 -4.08 2.85
C THR A 61 -16.00 -4.64 4.22
N VAL A 62 -15.22 -3.92 5.03
CA VAL A 62 -14.76 -4.40 6.35
C VAL A 62 -15.63 -3.95 7.53
N GLY A 63 -16.78 -3.34 7.28
CA GLY A 63 -17.92 -3.29 8.21
C GLY A 63 -17.59 -2.90 9.66
N GLY A 64 -16.72 -1.90 9.87
CA GLY A 64 -16.36 -1.40 11.21
C GLY A 64 -14.87 -1.31 11.52
N LEU A 65 -13.97 -1.71 10.61
CA LEU A 65 -12.54 -1.38 10.75
C LEU A 65 -12.27 0.07 10.36
N THR A 66 -11.45 0.76 11.16
CA THR A 66 -10.95 2.09 10.80
C THR A 66 -10.05 1.96 9.57
N ALA A 67 -10.40 2.68 8.50
CA ALA A 67 -9.60 2.78 7.29
C ALA A 67 -8.14 3.13 7.62
N PHE A 68 -7.19 2.53 6.91
CA PHE A 68 -5.76 2.72 7.11
C PHE A 68 -5.24 2.36 8.52
N SER A 69 -6.01 1.65 9.33
CA SER A 69 -5.48 1.02 10.54
C SER A 69 -4.59 -0.18 10.16
N LYS A 70 -3.74 -0.61 11.08
CA LYS A 70 -2.97 -1.86 10.93
C LYS A 70 -3.88 -3.05 10.61
N HIS A 71 -4.97 -3.20 11.35
CA HIS A 71 -5.92 -4.32 11.14
C HIS A 71 -6.61 -4.24 9.78
N TRP A 72 -6.99 -3.05 9.33
CA TRP A 72 -7.56 -2.82 8.00
C TRP A 72 -6.58 -3.24 6.90
N LEU A 73 -5.34 -2.77 6.97
CA LEU A 73 -4.30 -3.08 5.99
C LEU A 73 -4.02 -4.58 5.94
N LEU A 74 -3.81 -5.24 7.08
CA LEU A 74 -3.52 -6.68 7.09
C LEU A 74 -4.67 -7.51 6.54
N LYS A 75 -5.92 -7.10 6.80
CA LYS A 75 -7.10 -7.81 6.32
C LYS A 75 -7.34 -7.63 4.82
N LEU A 76 -6.97 -6.48 4.26
CA LEU A 76 -7.27 -6.09 2.88
C LEU A 76 -6.04 -5.95 1.99
N ALA A 77 -4.84 -6.29 2.45
CA ALA A 77 -3.59 -6.03 1.71
C ALA A 77 -3.62 -6.62 0.28
N SER A 78 -4.22 -7.80 0.10
CA SER A 78 -4.37 -8.41 -1.22
C SER A 78 -5.27 -7.56 -2.12
N GLU A 79 -6.46 -7.19 -1.64
CA GLU A 79 -7.44 -6.39 -2.35
C GLU A 79 -6.92 -4.96 -2.64
N ILE A 80 -6.18 -4.37 -1.71
CA ILE A 80 -5.51 -3.08 -1.87
C ILE A 80 -4.50 -3.17 -3.03
N SER A 81 -3.66 -4.21 -3.04
CA SER A 81 -2.65 -4.37 -4.09
C SER A 81 -3.30 -4.51 -5.48
N GLN A 82 -4.39 -5.26 -5.57
CA GLN A 82 -5.15 -5.43 -6.82
C GLN A 82 -5.85 -4.14 -7.24
N ALA A 83 -6.44 -3.40 -6.30
CA ALA A 83 -7.10 -2.13 -6.59
C ALA A 83 -6.12 -1.09 -7.17
N ILE A 84 -4.92 -0.98 -6.59
CA ILE A 84 -3.88 -0.08 -7.10
C ILE A 84 -3.43 -0.53 -8.50
N ASP A 85 -3.21 -1.83 -8.71
CA ASP A 85 -2.81 -2.36 -10.03
C ASP A 85 -3.87 -2.08 -11.11
N ILE A 86 -5.15 -2.31 -10.80
CA ILE A 86 -6.27 -2.01 -11.69
C ILE A 86 -6.28 -0.51 -12.05
N ALA A 87 -6.14 0.37 -11.05
CA ALA A 87 -6.13 1.81 -11.29
C ALA A 87 -4.93 2.26 -12.14
N MET A 88 -3.74 1.67 -11.94
CA MET A 88 -2.54 2.00 -12.71
C MET A 88 -2.59 1.50 -14.15
N ASN A 89 -3.32 0.42 -14.42
CA ASN A 89 -3.50 -0.14 -15.75
C ASN A 89 -4.78 0.35 -16.48
N ASP A 90 -5.53 1.27 -15.88
CA ASP A 90 -6.72 1.86 -16.51
C ASP A 90 -6.36 2.58 -17.83
N PRO A 91 -7.08 2.33 -18.94
CA PRO A 91 -6.70 2.87 -20.25
C PRO A 91 -6.88 4.40 -20.35
N ASN A 92 -7.72 5.00 -19.52
CA ASN A 92 -8.06 6.42 -19.59
C ASN A 92 -7.22 7.25 -18.61
N SER A 93 -6.90 6.68 -17.44
CA SER A 93 -6.29 7.40 -16.32
C SER A 93 -5.03 6.74 -15.76
N GLY A 94 -4.67 5.54 -16.22
CA GLY A 94 -3.57 4.74 -15.69
C GLY A 94 -2.21 5.44 -15.71
N LYS A 95 -1.92 6.25 -16.74
CA LYS A 95 -0.69 7.06 -16.79
C LYS A 95 -0.62 8.09 -15.66
N GLN A 96 -1.73 8.79 -15.39
CA GLN A 96 -1.81 9.78 -14.33
C GLN A 96 -1.75 9.10 -12.95
N ASN A 97 -2.51 8.00 -12.78
CA ASN A 97 -2.52 7.20 -11.57
C ASN A 97 -1.11 6.68 -11.25
N THR A 98 -0.43 6.09 -12.24
CA THR A 98 0.96 5.63 -12.15
C THR A 98 1.91 6.75 -11.75
N ALA A 99 1.82 7.93 -12.38
CA ALA A 99 2.67 9.07 -12.04
C ALA A 99 2.47 9.53 -10.58
N CYS A 100 1.21 9.53 -10.11
CA CYS A 100 0.90 9.91 -8.74
C CYS A 100 1.38 8.86 -7.71
N VAL A 101 1.10 7.58 -7.96
CA VAL A 101 1.58 6.47 -7.12
C VAL A 101 3.11 6.50 -7.03
N ASN A 102 3.80 6.68 -8.16
CA ASN A 102 5.26 6.79 -8.18
C ASN A 102 5.75 8.01 -7.39
N LYS A 103 5.06 9.15 -7.45
CA LYS A 103 5.41 10.33 -6.65
C LYS A 103 5.25 10.05 -5.15
N ALA A 104 4.16 9.41 -4.74
CA ALA A 104 3.96 8.99 -3.36
C ALA A 104 5.06 8.00 -2.92
N ALA A 105 5.30 6.97 -3.75
CA ALA A 105 6.34 5.97 -3.52
C ALA A 105 7.73 6.62 -3.32
N LEU A 106 8.11 7.58 -4.17
CA LEU A 106 9.38 8.28 -4.04
C LEU A 106 9.48 9.09 -2.74
N ASN A 107 8.41 9.78 -2.34
CA ASN A 107 8.40 10.58 -1.11
C ASN A 107 8.62 9.75 0.15
N PHE A 108 8.17 8.50 0.16
CA PHE A 108 8.24 7.60 1.32
C PHE A 108 9.32 6.53 1.21
N LYS A 109 10.08 6.47 0.11
CA LYS A 109 11.07 5.41 -0.13
C LYS A 109 12.13 5.35 0.99
N SER A 110 12.69 6.49 1.39
CA SER A 110 13.68 6.54 2.46
C SER A 110 13.08 6.12 3.81
N GLU A 111 11.83 6.52 4.09
CA GLU A 111 11.12 6.14 5.32
C GLU A 111 10.89 4.62 5.35
N LEU A 112 10.49 4.02 4.23
CA LEU A 112 10.30 2.58 4.09
C LEU A 112 11.61 1.79 4.31
N GLU A 113 12.72 2.28 3.76
CA GLU A 113 14.04 1.66 3.92
C GLU A 113 14.55 1.73 5.37
N MET A 114 14.28 2.83 6.09
CA MET A 114 14.57 2.95 7.52
C MET A 114 13.65 2.06 8.37
N ALA A 115 12.36 2.01 8.02
CA ALA A 115 11.37 1.16 8.70
C ALA A 115 11.76 -0.31 8.61
N SER A 116 12.22 -0.75 7.44
CA SER A 116 12.71 -2.12 7.24
C SER A 116 13.88 -2.49 8.16
N GLN A 117 14.64 -1.52 8.63
CA GLN A 117 15.77 -1.73 9.54
C GLN A 117 15.34 -1.66 11.02
N GLY A 118 14.08 -1.30 11.30
CA GLY A 118 13.54 -1.14 12.66
C GLY A 118 14.07 0.09 13.38
N ILE A 119 14.28 1.19 12.64
CA ILE A 119 14.90 2.43 13.15
C ILE A 119 13.85 3.56 13.27
N LEU A 120 12.56 3.27 13.04
CA LEU A 120 11.48 4.27 13.05
C LEU A 120 10.72 4.32 14.38
#